data_AF-A0A511J806-F1
#
_entry.id   AF-A0A511J806-F1
#
_cell.length_a   1.000
_cell.length_b   1.000
_cell.length_c   1.000
_cell.angle_alpha   90.00
_cell.angle_beta   90.00
_cell.angle_gamma   90.00
#
_symmetry.space_group_name_H-M   'P 1'
#
loop_
_entity.id
_entity.type
_entity.pdbx_description
1 polymer ?
#
loop_
_entity_poly.entity_id
_entity_poly.type
_entity_poly.pdbx_seq_one_letter_code
_entity_poly.pdbx_strand_id
1 'polypeptide(L)'
;MIERLEAEAWDSAIDRYRDMPAPAAQLNVELLEALRPRWEGRVRPDTSMFDLLFTRPGSTGYSYDERVEVTRESDDRVRVVLTRMVPRLGETRPAGPVVVTGDFARPENATTVVESLLMQLAGGERANA
;
A
#
# COMPACT_ATOMS: atom_id res chain seq x y z
N MET A 1 7.17 -17.28 12.58
CA MET A 1 8.11 -17.07 11.44
C MET A 1 7.61 -15.97 10.51
N ILE A 2 6.33 -15.94 10.14
CA ILE A 2 5.73 -14.86 9.33
C ILE A 2 5.82 -13.50 10.01
N GLU A 3 5.45 -13.38 11.29
CA GLU A 3 5.49 -12.10 12.04
C GLU A 3 6.86 -11.42 12.04
N ARG A 4 7.95 -12.20 12.05
CA ARG A 4 9.31 -11.66 12.02
C ARG A 4 9.69 -11.13 10.64
N LEU A 5 9.23 -11.77 9.56
CA LEU A 5 9.45 -11.31 8.19
C LEU A 5 8.63 -10.05 7.87
N GLU A 6 7.45 -9.93 8.47
CA GLU A 6 6.62 -8.71 8.31
C GLU A 6 7.23 -7.53 9.07
N ALA A 7 7.68 -7.71 10.31
CA ALA A 7 8.41 -6.66 11.04
C ALA A 7 9.67 -6.21 10.29
N GLU A 8 10.45 -7.16 9.75
CA GLU A 8 11.61 -6.87 8.90
C GLU A 8 11.23 -6.08 7.62
N ALA A 9 10.02 -6.26 7.07
CA ALA A 9 9.56 -5.53 5.88
C ALA A 9 9.24 -4.06 6.17
N TRP A 10 8.66 -3.75 7.33
CA TRP A 10 8.39 -2.36 7.74
C TRP A 10 9.68 -1.58 7.97
N ASP A 11 10.62 -2.16 8.73
CA ASP A 11 11.94 -1.56 8.94
C ASP A 11 12.68 -1.36 7.60
N SER A 12 12.69 -2.39 6.75
CA SER A 12 13.33 -2.29 5.43
C SER A 12 12.71 -1.22 4.52
N ALA A 13 11.38 -1.03 4.57
CA ALA A 13 10.71 0.00 3.78
C ALA A 13 11.05 1.41 4.29
N ILE A 14 11.03 1.61 5.62
CA ILE A 14 11.40 2.89 6.24
C ILE A 14 12.84 3.25 5.91
N ASP A 15 13.78 2.32 6.10
CA ASP A 15 15.21 2.55 5.86
C ASP A 15 15.48 2.91 4.40
N ARG A 16 14.79 2.27 3.45
CA ARG A 16 14.93 2.59 2.02
C ARG A 16 14.56 4.03 1.69
N TYR A 17 13.55 4.60 2.34
CA TYR A 17 13.12 5.97 2.06
C TYR A 17 13.90 7.02 2.86
N ARG A 18 14.41 6.69 4.05
CA ARG A 18 15.17 7.64 4.89
C ARG A 18 16.40 8.21 4.20
N ASP A 19 17.04 7.42 3.33
CA ASP A 19 18.25 7.84 2.61
C ASP A 19 17.96 8.64 1.33
N MET A 20 16.68 8.86 0.99
CA MET A 20 16.29 9.55 -0.24
C MET A 20 15.86 10.99 0.04
N PRO A 21 16.59 12.01 -0.47
CA PRO A 21 16.22 13.42 -0.29
C PRO A 21 15.11 13.84 -1.26
N ALA A 22 13.94 13.20 -1.17
CA ALA A 22 12.78 13.48 -2.00
C ALA A 22 11.53 13.70 -1.12
N PRO A 23 10.66 14.68 -1.42
CA PRO A 23 9.43 14.90 -0.66
C PRO A 23 8.51 13.68 -0.61
N ALA A 24 8.48 12.87 -1.67
CA ALA A 24 7.73 11.61 -1.68
C ALA A 24 8.29 10.59 -0.68
N ALA A 25 9.61 10.51 -0.54
CA ALA A 25 10.26 9.61 0.42
C ALA A 25 9.99 10.05 1.87
N GLN A 26 10.03 11.36 2.15
CA GLN A 26 9.68 11.93 3.46
C GLN A 26 8.24 11.59 3.84
N LEU A 27 7.28 11.83 2.94
CA LEU A 27 5.88 11.43 3.14
C LEU A 27 5.74 9.93 3.40
N ASN A 28 6.45 9.08 2.65
CA ASN A 28 6.38 7.64 2.82
C ASN A 28 6.90 7.19 4.19
N VAL A 29 7.99 7.80 4.69
CA VAL A 29 8.49 7.54 6.06
C VAL A 29 7.45 7.95 7.10
N GLU A 30 6.89 9.16 6.99
CA GLU A 30 5.86 9.65 7.91
C GLU A 30 4.63 8.73 7.94
N LEU A 31 4.16 8.27 6.77
CA LEU A 31 3.06 7.32 6.66
C LEU A 31 3.41 5.98 7.30
N LEU A 32 4.57 5.41 7.00
CA LEU A 32 5.00 4.13 7.56
C LEU A 32 5.10 4.21 9.09
N GLU A 33 5.72 5.25 9.64
CA GLU A 33 5.84 5.42 11.09
C GLU A 33 4.48 5.61 11.77
N ALA A 34 3.58 6.40 11.16
CA ALA A 34 2.24 6.64 11.70
C ALA A 34 1.35 5.39 11.66
N LEU A 35 1.45 4.58 10.60
CA LEU A 35 0.60 3.40 10.39
C LEU A 35 1.11 2.16 11.14
N ARG A 36 2.42 2.05 11.36
CA ARG A 36 3.07 0.85 11.94
C ARG A 36 2.39 0.30 13.19
N PRO A 37 2.05 1.11 14.22
CA PRO A 37 1.50 0.58 15.48
C PRO A 37 0.21 -0.24 15.31
N ARG A 38 -0.57 0.04 14.25
CA ARG A 38 -1.83 -0.63 13.97
C ARG A 38 -1.74 -1.69 12.87
N TRP A 39 -0.79 -1.54 11.97
CA TRP A 39 -0.80 -2.25 10.68
C TRP A 39 0.35 -3.23 10.48
N GLU A 40 1.39 -3.24 11.33
CA GLU A 40 2.60 -4.09 11.16
C GLU A 40 2.33 -5.59 11.05
N GLY A 41 1.29 -6.10 11.72
CA GLY A 41 0.87 -7.49 11.64
C GLY A 41 -0.28 -7.78 10.66
N ARG A 42 -0.77 -6.77 9.93
CA ARG A 42 -2.01 -6.86 9.12
C ARG A 42 -1.80 -6.62 7.65
N VAL A 43 -0.77 -5.85 7.30
CA VAL A 43 -0.37 -5.56 5.93
C VAL A 43 1.14 -5.50 5.85
N ARG A 44 1.65 -5.74 4.64
CA ARG A 44 3.06 -5.65 4.33
C ARG A 44 3.32 -4.43 3.44
N PRO A 45 4.21 -3.51 3.82
CA PRO A 45 4.65 -2.46 2.92
C PRO A 45 5.64 -3.02 1.91
N ASP A 46 5.61 -2.47 0.71
CA ASP A 46 6.58 -2.68 -0.36
C ASP A 46 6.88 -1.33 -1.02
N THR A 47 8.02 -1.24 -1.69
CA THR A 47 8.54 0.03 -2.22
C THR A 47 8.80 -0.09 -3.72
N SER A 48 8.24 0.82 -4.51
CA SER A 48 8.48 0.90 -5.96
C SER A 48 8.89 2.31 -6.34
N MET A 49 10.21 2.57 -6.42
CA MET A 49 10.77 3.92 -6.62
C MET A 49 10.22 4.93 -5.59
N PHE A 50 9.23 5.74 -5.95
CA PHE A 50 8.58 6.73 -5.09
C PHE A 50 7.17 6.32 -4.63
N ASP A 51 6.66 5.20 -5.13
CA ASP A 51 5.37 4.65 -4.72
C ASP A 51 5.55 3.77 -3.49
N LEU A 52 4.70 3.99 -2.50
CA LEU A 52 4.54 3.12 -1.35
C LEU A 52 3.36 2.19 -1.60
N LEU A 53 3.60 0.88 -1.50
CA LEU A 53 2.59 -0.15 -1.74
C LEU A 53 2.29 -0.86 -0.42
N PHE A 54 1.04 -1.22 -0.18
CA PHE A 54 0.65 -2.11 0.90
C PHE A 54 -0.07 -3.33 0.35
N THR A 55 0.30 -4.52 0.80
CA THR A 55 -0.27 -5.80 0.37
C THR A 55 -0.69 -6.62 1.58
N ARG A 56 -1.43 -7.72 1.36
CA ARG A 56 -1.73 -8.65 2.46
C ARG A 56 -0.45 -9.41 2.89
N PRO A 57 -0.32 -9.77 4.17
CA PRO A 57 0.76 -10.62 4.65
C PRO A 57 0.80 -11.94 3.87
N GLY A 58 2.00 -12.42 3.57
CA GLY A 58 2.20 -13.64 2.78
C GLY A 58 1.95 -13.54 1.26
N SER A 59 1.42 -12.41 0.75
CA SER A 59 1.43 -12.12 -0.69
C SER A 59 2.81 -11.58 -1.08
N THR A 60 3.67 -12.42 -1.65
CA THR A 60 5.05 -12.07 -2.03
C THR A 60 5.28 -12.13 -3.54
N GLY A 61 5.99 -11.14 -4.10
CA GLY A 61 6.34 -11.06 -5.53
C GLY A 61 5.42 -10.16 -6.37
N TYR A 62 5.70 -9.99 -7.66
CA TYR A 62 4.96 -9.07 -8.55
C TYR A 62 3.49 -9.46 -8.83
N SER A 63 3.05 -10.65 -8.38
CA SER A 63 1.68 -11.13 -8.50
C SER A 63 0.85 -10.73 -7.28
N TYR A 64 0.73 -9.43 -7.04
CA TYR A 64 -0.13 -8.92 -5.98
C TYR A 64 -1.59 -9.02 -6.43
N ASP A 65 -2.39 -9.90 -5.83
CA ASP A 65 -3.83 -10.01 -6.14
C ASP A 65 -4.56 -8.70 -5.84
N GLU A 66 -4.19 -8.04 -4.74
CA GLU A 66 -4.69 -6.74 -4.31
C GLU A 66 -3.58 -5.93 -3.61
N ARG A 67 -3.56 -4.61 -3.82
CA ARG A 67 -2.64 -3.70 -3.12
C ARG A 67 -3.21 -2.29 -2.98
N VAL A 68 -2.85 -1.60 -1.93
CA VAL A 68 -3.03 -0.14 -1.83
C VAL A 68 -1.75 0.53 -2.34
N GLU A 69 -1.87 1.48 -3.25
CA GLU A 69 -0.76 2.25 -3.80
C GLU A 69 -0.88 3.71 -3.34
N VAL A 70 0.23 4.29 -2.87
CA VAL A 70 0.34 5.67 -2.45
C VAL A 70 1.40 6.35 -3.31
N THR A 71 1.02 7.42 -4.01
CA THR A 71 1.89 8.18 -4.90
C THR A 71 1.74 9.67 -4.61
N ARG A 72 2.84 10.36 -4.30
CA ARG A 72 2.84 11.82 -4.22
C ARG A 72 2.97 12.41 -5.64
N GLU A 73 1.90 12.98 -6.17
CA GLU A 73 1.88 13.55 -7.53
C GLU A 73 2.39 14.99 -7.57
N SER A 74 2.10 15.78 -6.52
CA SER A 74 2.54 17.17 -6.37
C SER A 74 2.72 17.51 -4.88
N ASP A 75 3.02 18.77 -4.58
CA ASP A 75 3.23 19.20 -3.20
C ASP A 75 2.00 19.14 -2.31
N ASP A 76 0.82 19.21 -2.91
CA ASP A 76 -0.48 19.26 -2.26
C ASP A 76 -1.39 18.08 -2.63
N ARG A 77 -0.88 17.11 -3.40
CA ARG A 77 -1.67 16.00 -3.94
C ARG A 77 -0.99 14.66 -3.78
N VAL A 78 -1.65 13.78 -3.03
CA VAL A 78 -1.28 12.38 -2.83
C VAL A 78 -2.40 11.52 -3.42
N ARG A 79 -2.07 10.71 -4.41
CA ARG A 79 -2.97 9.69 -4.96
C ARG A 79 -2.92 8.46 -4.08
N VAL A 80 -4.09 7.97 -3.67
CA VAL A 80 -4.20 6.72 -2.90
C VAL A 80 -5.22 5.82 -3.60
N VAL A 81 -4.81 4.64 -4.06
CA VAL A 81 -5.68 3.73 -4.81
C VAL A 81 -5.62 2.31 -4.26
N LEU A 82 -6.75 1.60 -4.29
CA LEU A 82 -6.80 0.14 -4.15
C LEU A 82 -6.82 -0.47 -5.55
N THR A 83 -5.77 -1.22 -5.88
CA THR A 83 -5.58 -1.90 -7.16
C THR A 83 -5.77 -3.40 -6.97
N ARG A 84 -6.39 -4.08 -7.95
CA ARG A 84 -6.49 -5.54 -8.02
C ARG A 84 -5.99 -6.08 -9.35
N MET A 85 -5.39 -7.27 -9.33
CA MET A 85 -5.12 -8.02 -10.54
C MET A 85 -6.38 -8.77 -10.94
N VAL A 86 -7.03 -8.34 -12.02
CA VAL A 86 -8.20 -9.02 -12.58
C VAL A 86 -7.93 -9.49 -14.01
N PRO A 87 -8.45 -10.66 -14.42
CA PRO A 87 -8.52 -11.01 -15.82
C PRO A 87 -9.42 -10.02 -16.56
N ARG A 88 -9.03 -9.59 -17.76
CA ARG A 88 -9.91 -8.84 -18.66
C ARG A 88 -11.05 -9.72 -19.13
N LEU A 89 -12.18 -9.12 -19.51
CA LEU A 89 -13.31 -9.85 -20.06
C LEU A 89 -12.86 -10.67 -21.28
N GLY A 90 -12.96 -12.00 -21.18
CA GLY A 90 -12.54 -12.94 -22.23
C GLY A 90 -11.12 -13.49 -22.10
N GLU A 91 -10.33 -13.06 -21.12
CA GLU A 91 -8.99 -13.59 -20.86
C GLU A 91 -8.98 -14.56 -19.67
N THR A 92 -8.31 -15.72 -19.81
CA THR A 92 -8.15 -16.70 -18.72
C THR A 92 -6.98 -16.38 -17.79
N ARG A 93 -6.11 -15.43 -18.15
CA ARG A 93 -4.96 -14.99 -17.35
C ARG A 93 -5.16 -13.53 -16.90
N PRO A 94 -4.72 -13.13 -15.70
CA PRO A 94 -4.76 -11.75 -15.26
C PRO A 94 -4.04 -10.83 -16.26
N ALA A 95 -4.73 -9.82 -16.75
CA ALA A 95 -4.24 -8.98 -17.85
C ALA A 95 -3.56 -7.69 -17.38
N GLY A 96 -3.56 -7.45 -16.08
CA GLY A 96 -2.92 -6.30 -15.44
C GLY A 96 -3.72 -5.73 -14.27
N PRO A 97 -3.14 -4.71 -13.60
CA PRO A 97 -3.78 -4.04 -12.49
C PRO A 97 -4.99 -3.22 -12.93
N VAL A 98 -6.08 -3.29 -12.17
CA VAL A 98 -7.26 -2.43 -12.30
C VAL A 98 -7.46 -1.68 -10.98
N VAL A 99 -7.64 -0.36 -11.06
CA VAL A 99 -8.02 0.46 -9.90
C VAL A 99 -9.47 0.15 -9.56
N VAL A 100 -9.71 -0.39 -8.37
CA VAL A 100 -11.04 -0.72 -7.86
C VAL A 100 -11.68 0.50 -7.21
N THR A 101 -10.89 1.23 -6.43
CA THR A 101 -11.28 2.49 -5.84
C THR A 101 -10.04 3.33 -5.56
N GLY A 102 -10.21 4.62 -5.38
CA GLY A 102 -9.14 5.52 -5.00
C GLY A 102 -9.60 6.95 -4.91
N ASP A 103 -8.75 7.76 -4.29
CA ASP A 103 -9.01 9.17 -4.05
C ASP A 103 -7.71 9.97 -4.08
N PHE A 104 -7.85 11.29 -4.03
CA PHE A 104 -6.76 12.22 -3.80
C PHE A 104 -6.88 12.81 -2.40
N ALA A 105 -5.77 12.79 -1.67
CA ALA A 105 -5.63 13.42 -0.38
C ALA A 105 -4.64 14.59 -0.47
N ARG A 106 -4.83 15.59 0.40
CA ARG A 106 -3.71 16.46 0.78
C ARG A 106 -2.75 15.69 1.69
N PRO A 107 -1.44 16.01 1.71
CA PRO A 107 -0.46 15.29 2.53
C PRO A 107 -0.88 15.14 4.00
N GLU A 108 -1.44 16.19 4.61
CA GLU A 108 -1.90 16.18 6.01
C GLU A 108 -3.07 15.21 6.28
N ASN A 109 -3.78 14.79 5.24
CA ASN A 109 -4.91 13.85 5.32
C ASN A 109 -4.55 12.45 4.80
N ALA A 110 -3.34 12.26 4.25
CA ALA A 110 -2.96 11.04 3.56
C ALA A 110 -3.06 9.81 4.47
N THR A 111 -2.63 9.91 5.73
CA THR A 111 -2.71 8.81 6.71
C THR A 111 -4.13 8.27 6.85
N THR A 112 -5.12 9.15 7.05
CA THR A 112 -6.53 8.77 7.21
C THR A 112 -7.09 8.09 5.96
N VAL A 113 -6.76 8.60 4.78
CA VAL A 113 -7.22 8.02 3.50
C VAL A 113 -6.57 6.65 3.28
N VAL A 114 -5.26 6.54 3.50
CA VAL A 114 -4.54 5.26 3.44
C VAL A 114 -5.16 4.25 4.38
N GLU A 115 -5.38 4.60 5.66
CA GLU A 115 -6.02 3.70 6.63
C GLU A 115 -7.37 3.17 6.15
N SER A 116 -8.21 4.03 5.55
CA SER A 116 -9.52 3.64 5.06
C SER A 116 -9.44 2.56 3.97
N LEU A 117 -8.42 2.60 3.11
CA LEU A 117 -8.18 1.60 2.07
C LEU A 117 -7.46 0.37 2.62
N LEU A 118 -6.60 0.52 3.63
CA LEU A 118 -5.99 -0.62 4.34
C LEU A 118 -7.04 -1.46 5.05
N MET A 119 -8.09 -0.85 5.60
CA MET A 119 -9.24 -1.57 6.16
C MET A 119 -9.91 -2.45 5.10
N GLN A 120 -10.07 -1.95 3.88
CA GLN A 120 -10.62 -2.74 2.77
C GLN A 120 -9.65 -3.87 2.35
N LEU A 121 -8.36 -3.56 2.26
CA LEU A 121 -7.31 -4.51 1.87
C LEU A 121 -7.18 -5.68 2.86
N ALA A 122 -7.10 -5.39 4.16
CA ALA A 122 -6.97 -6.41 5.22
C ALA A 122 -8.21 -7.30 5.38
N GLY A 123 -9.28 -6.98 4.65
CA GLY A 123 -10.58 -7.62 4.76
C GLY A 123 -11.50 -6.70 5.55
N GLY A 124 -12.25 -5.87 4.81
CA GLY A 124 -13.64 -5.65 5.21
C GLY A 124 -14.23 -7.04 5.43
N GLU A 125 -14.90 -7.25 6.56
CA GLU A 125 -15.51 -8.52 6.94
C GLU A 125 -15.97 -9.25 5.68
N ARG A 126 -15.51 -10.49 5.49
CA ARG A 126 -16.16 -11.40 4.55
C ARG A 126 -17.63 -11.42 4.96
N ALA A 127 -18.44 -10.57 4.32
CA ALA A 127 -19.85 -10.76 4.21
C ALA A 127 -20.00 -12.07 3.45
N ASN A 128 -20.07 -13.16 4.21
CA ASN A 128 -20.63 -14.40 3.74
C ASN A 128 -22.04 -14.07 3.25
N ALA A 129 -22.22 -14.07 1.93
CA ALA A 129 -23.50 -14.19 1.26
C ALA A 129 -23.31 -15.15 0.09
#